data_AF-A0A9R1TAC6-F1
#
_entry.id   AF-A0A9R1TAC6-F1
#
_cell.length_a   1.000
_cell.length_b   1.000
_cell.length_c   1.000
_cell.angle_alpha   90.00
_cell.angle_beta   90.00
_cell.angle_gamma   90.00
#
_symmetry.space_group_name_H-M   'P 1'
#
loop_
_entity.id
_entity.type
_entity.pdbx_description
1 polymer ?
#
loop_
_entity_poly.entity_id
_entity_poly.type
_entity_poly.pdbx_seq_one_letter_code
_entity_poly.pdbx_strand_id
1 'polypeptide(L)'
;MKRTSKQRPGVGTISSVCLSEAKSDRGSPCPEPHLSPYYMKEQDIPEYLEGCGLTTCSSASNDMPESVVEVLAKDSHKEKKLSSASIGPSGDTKKTVTVKHPESNKPKPTAKKSKPIQADLDVAKEFIRCRDECVTRLDLSKSSITNLPSSVRDLTNLQEFYLYGNKLATLPVEIGYLTNLKTLALSENSLTSLPDSLENLRSLKVLDLRHNKLNEIPDVVYKLTSLTTLFLRFNRVRYVCENIRNLTNLTMLSLRENKIKSLPAGIGRLINLITFDVSHNHLEHLPEEIGNCVQLSTLDLQHNELLDIPETIGNLVSVTRLGLRYNRLSSIPKSLANCKLMDEFSVEGNQVSQLPDGLLSSLSDLTTITLSRNCFSAYPSGGPSQFTNVDSLNMEHNQIDKIPYGIFSRAKNLTKLNMKENQLTALPLDIGTWLNMVELNLGTNQLIKIPDDIQYLQNLEILILSNNLLKRIPASIGSLRKLRVLDLEENKIESLPNEIGFLRDLQKLILQSNQVTSLPRAIGHLLNLTHLSVGENNLNYLPEEIGTLENLDSLYVNDNANLHNLPFELALCTNLSIMGIENCPLSKIPAEIVAGGPSFVIQFLKMQGPYRSM
;
A
#
# COMPACT_ATOMS: atom_id res chain seq x y z
N MET A 1 -42.14 12.25 -50.73
CA MET A 1 -42.47 11.75 -52.09
C MET A 1 -42.59 10.22 -52.05
N LYS A 2 -43.37 9.63 -52.98
CA LYS A 2 -43.46 8.22 -53.44
C LYS A 2 -42.80 7.07 -52.63
N ARG A 3 -43.64 6.07 -52.29
CA ARG A 3 -43.41 4.58 -52.33
C ARG A 3 -42.41 3.98 -51.30
N THR A 4 -42.70 2.92 -50.51
CA THR A 4 -43.19 1.52 -50.74
C THR A 4 -42.22 0.67 -51.59
N SER A 5 -41.95 -0.61 -51.31
CA SER A 5 -42.81 -1.67 -50.73
C SER A 5 -42.09 -2.98 -50.30
N LYS A 6 -42.71 -3.74 -49.37
CA LYS A 6 -42.83 -5.23 -49.26
C LYS A 6 -41.65 -6.16 -49.65
N GLN A 7 -41.34 -7.16 -48.80
CA GLN A 7 -41.78 -8.57 -49.00
C GLN A 7 -41.46 -9.52 -47.81
N ARG A 8 -42.32 -10.55 -47.64
CA ARG A 8 -42.13 -11.87 -46.98
C ARG A 8 -42.85 -12.89 -47.90
N PRO A 9 -42.34 -14.12 -48.09
CA PRO A 9 -42.72 -15.30 -47.27
C PRO A 9 -41.51 -16.23 -46.99
N GLY A 10 -41.61 -17.38 -46.28
CA GLY A 10 -42.68 -17.93 -45.45
C GLY A 10 -42.49 -19.43 -45.13
N VAL A 11 -43.10 -19.90 -44.02
CA VAL A 11 -43.53 -21.29 -43.67
C VAL A 11 -42.54 -22.47 -43.81
N GLY A 12 -42.29 -23.18 -42.69
CA GLY A 12 -41.72 -24.54 -42.64
C GLY A 12 -41.89 -25.16 -41.24
N THR A 13 -42.22 -26.44 -41.14
CA THR A 13 -42.61 -27.16 -39.89
C THR A 13 -41.79 -28.43 -39.64
N ILE A 14 -42.13 -29.19 -38.58
CA ILE A 14 -41.59 -30.51 -38.13
C ILE A 14 -40.44 -30.31 -37.08
N SER A 15 -40.57 -30.68 -35.79
CA SER A 15 -40.70 -32.02 -35.12
C SER A 15 -39.42 -32.88 -35.19
N SER A 16 -39.09 -33.79 -34.27
CA SER A 16 -39.48 -34.01 -32.85
C SER A 16 -38.68 -35.19 -32.28
N VAL A 17 -38.41 -35.21 -30.96
CA VAL A 17 -38.10 -36.39 -30.12
C VAL A 17 -36.97 -37.35 -30.56
N CYS A 18 -35.98 -37.55 -29.68
CA CYS A 18 -35.53 -38.90 -29.36
C CYS A 18 -34.99 -38.98 -27.92
N LEU A 19 -35.37 -40.04 -27.20
CA LEU A 19 -34.96 -40.39 -25.84
C LEU A 19 -34.34 -41.79 -25.88
N SER A 20 -33.44 -42.09 -24.95
CA SER A 20 -33.20 -43.47 -24.51
C SER A 20 -32.78 -43.52 -23.04
N GLU A 21 -33.55 -44.23 -22.23
CA GLU A 21 -33.18 -44.62 -20.86
C GLU A 21 -32.43 -45.98 -20.88
N ALA A 22 -31.67 -46.26 -19.82
CA ALA A 22 -31.43 -47.63 -19.36
C ALA A 22 -31.34 -47.65 -17.83
N LYS A 23 -31.85 -48.71 -17.18
CA LYS A 23 -31.92 -48.88 -15.71
C LYS A 23 -31.21 -50.15 -15.27
N SER A 24 -30.56 -50.13 -14.10
CA SER A 24 -30.49 -51.23 -13.10
C SER A 24 -29.41 -50.94 -12.04
N ASP A 25 -29.36 -51.60 -10.88
CA ASP A 25 -30.40 -51.98 -9.89
C ASP A 25 -29.69 -52.36 -8.55
N ARG A 26 -30.30 -52.10 -7.39
CA ARG A 26 -29.95 -52.57 -6.01
C ARG A 26 -28.54 -52.36 -5.43
N GLY A 27 -28.49 -52.10 -4.11
CA GLY A 27 -27.28 -52.28 -3.28
C GLY A 27 -27.36 -51.62 -1.90
N SER A 28 -27.58 -52.40 -0.84
CA SER A 28 -27.67 -51.94 0.57
C SER A 28 -26.44 -52.44 1.40
N PRO A 29 -26.26 -52.12 2.70
CA PRO A 29 -25.08 -51.32 3.08
C PRO A 29 -24.23 -51.88 4.26
N CYS A 30 -23.33 -51.04 4.78
CA CYS A 30 -22.61 -51.15 6.06
C CYS A 30 -21.43 -52.16 6.13
N PRO A 31 -20.50 -52.05 7.13
CA PRO A 31 -20.39 -51.04 8.19
C PRO A 31 -18.99 -50.35 8.32
N GLU A 32 -18.88 -49.43 9.28
CA GLU A 32 -17.66 -49.06 10.04
C GLU A 32 -17.19 -50.27 10.94
N PRO A 33 -16.27 -50.23 11.95
CA PRO A 33 -15.66 -49.08 12.66
C PRO A 33 -14.21 -49.27 13.20
N HIS A 34 -13.87 -48.45 14.21
CA HIS A 34 -12.71 -48.45 15.12
C HIS A 34 -11.45 -47.70 14.61
N LEU A 35 -10.95 -46.67 15.31
CA LEU A 35 -10.32 -46.66 16.66
C LEU A 35 -9.02 -47.49 16.66
N SER A 36 -7.85 -46.98 17.07
CA SER A 36 -7.59 -46.22 18.31
C SER A 36 -6.27 -45.39 18.20
N PRO A 37 -5.81 -44.64 19.23
CA PRO A 37 -4.87 -43.51 19.07
C PRO A 37 -3.40 -43.82 19.38
N TYR A 38 -2.51 -42.86 19.07
CA TYR A 38 -1.19 -42.75 19.70
C TYR A 38 -0.93 -41.33 20.24
N TYR A 39 -0.62 -41.26 21.53
CA TYR A 39 0.00 -40.11 22.19
C TYR A 39 1.53 -40.23 22.08
N MET A 40 2.22 -39.13 21.80
CA MET A 40 3.54 -38.83 22.38
C MET A 40 3.65 -37.32 22.66
N LYS A 41 4.56 -36.95 23.56
CA LYS A 41 4.80 -35.59 24.06
C LYS A 41 6.28 -35.23 23.88
N GLU A 42 6.58 -33.92 23.89
CA GLU A 42 7.86 -33.34 24.36
C GLU A 42 9.11 -33.66 23.46
N GLN A 43 10.10 -32.77 23.28
CA GLN A 43 10.28 -31.38 23.71
C GLN A 43 11.35 -30.64 22.86
N ASP A 44 11.65 -29.39 23.25
CA ASP A 44 12.89 -28.62 23.03
C ASP A 44 13.14 -27.84 21.72
N ILE A 45 14.00 -26.82 21.90
CA ILE A 45 14.24 -25.63 21.06
C ILE A 45 15.77 -25.46 20.89
N PRO A 46 16.27 -24.83 19.81
CA PRO A 46 17.10 -23.65 20.04
C PRO A 46 16.83 -22.48 19.08
N GLU A 47 16.92 -21.26 19.61
CA GLU A 47 16.76 -19.99 18.88
C GLU A 47 18.07 -19.52 18.23
N TYR A 48 17.95 -18.82 17.08
CA TYR A 48 18.91 -17.86 16.50
C TYR A 48 18.14 -17.18 15.33
N LEU A 49 18.11 -15.85 15.12
CA LEU A 49 18.92 -14.73 15.61
C LEU A 49 18.06 -13.48 15.92
N GLU A 50 18.53 -12.66 16.86
CA GLU A 50 18.17 -11.22 16.99
C GLU A 50 18.69 -10.42 15.76
N GLY A 51 18.23 -9.21 15.43
CA GLY A 51 17.53 -8.21 16.23
C GLY A 51 18.45 -7.01 16.54
N CYS A 52 17.87 -5.87 16.97
CA CYS A 52 18.57 -4.64 17.39
C CYS A 52 19.36 -3.88 16.29
N GLY A 53 19.24 -2.57 16.08
CA GLY A 53 18.44 -1.55 16.78
C GLY A 53 19.09 -1.05 18.07
N LEU A 54 19.41 0.25 18.17
CA LEU A 54 19.93 0.85 19.40
C LEU A 54 19.28 2.19 19.74
N THR A 55 18.80 2.29 20.98
CA THR A 55 18.37 3.50 21.68
C THR A 55 18.83 3.43 23.15
N THR A 56 18.88 4.57 23.84
CA THR A 56 18.91 4.75 25.32
C THR A 56 18.88 6.27 25.56
N CYS A 57 17.96 6.91 26.31
CA CYS A 57 17.56 6.77 27.73
C CYS A 57 18.66 7.23 28.69
N SER A 58 18.45 8.07 29.73
CA SER A 58 17.30 8.88 30.22
C SER A 58 17.91 10.13 30.94
N SER A 59 17.35 10.95 31.86
CA SER A 59 16.09 11.18 32.64
C SER A 59 16.24 12.58 33.31
N ALA A 60 15.28 13.29 33.95
CA ALA A 60 13.81 13.32 34.01
C ALA A 60 13.36 14.64 34.73
N SER A 61 12.03 14.83 34.93
CA SER A 61 11.35 15.73 35.91
C SER A 61 11.80 17.20 36.11
N ASN A 62 11.01 18.18 35.61
CA ASN A 62 10.12 19.02 36.44
C ASN A 62 9.35 20.10 35.63
N ASP A 63 8.14 20.41 36.11
CA ASP A 63 7.36 21.68 36.07
C ASP A 63 7.04 22.46 34.76
N MET A 64 5.87 23.09 34.83
CA MET A 64 5.19 24.01 33.88
C MET A 64 5.53 25.50 34.21
N PRO A 65 5.01 26.55 33.52
CA PRO A 65 4.14 26.60 32.33
C PRO A 65 4.54 27.68 31.27
N GLU A 66 3.57 28.01 30.40
CA GLU A 66 3.26 29.35 29.81
C GLU A 66 3.70 29.78 28.38
N SER A 67 2.65 30.13 27.59
CA SER A 67 2.58 31.23 26.61
C SER A 67 3.19 31.02 25.19
N VAL A 68 2.69 31.61 24.08
CA VAL A 68 1.40 32.26 23.71
C VAL A 68 1.34 32.47 22.16
N VAL A 69 0.15 32.39 21.52
CA VAL A 69 -0.20 32.86 20.14
C VAL A 69 0.57 32.19 18.95
N GLU A 70 -0.02 31.61 17.88
CA GLU A 70 -1.22 31.87 17.04
C GLU A 70 -0.96 32.81 15.82
N VAL A 71 -1.83 32.75 14.79
CA VAL A 71 -1.97 33.66 13.62
C VAL A 71 -0.99 33.44 12.44
N LEU A 72 -1.39 33.38 11.14
CA LEU A 72 -2.60 32.89 10.44
C LEU A 72 -2.40 32.95 8.89
N ALA A 73 -3.45 32.59 8.14
CA ALA A 73 -3.68 32.71 6.67
C ALA A 73 -2.90 31.75 5.74
N LYS A 74 -3.46 31.05 4.74
CA LYS A 74 -4.69 31.08 3.88
C LYS A 74 -4.53 31.60 2.44
N ASP A 75 -5.20 30.87 1.55
CA ASP A 75 -5.89 31.24 0.29
C ASP A 75 -5.13 31.58 -1.02
N SER A 76 -4.96 30.50 -1.81
CA SER A 76 -5.64 30.33 -3.12
C SER A 76 -5.05 30.87 -4.45
N HIS A 77 -5.42 30.15 -5.52
CA HIS A 77 -4.98 30.19 -6.91
C HIS A 77 -5.15 31.52 -7.70
N LYS A 78 -4.17 31.85 -8.58
CA LYS A 78 -4.28 31.67 -10.07
C LYS A 78 -3.06 32.12 -10.91
N GLU A 79 -2.74 31.27 -11.89
CA GLU A 79 -2.13 31.46 -13.24
C GLU A 79 -1.10 32.56 -13.65
N LYS A 80 -0.26 32.17 -14.64
CA LYS A 80 0.41 32.95 -15.73
C LYS A 80 1.78 33.65 -15.52
N LYS A 81 2.84 32.85 -15.79
CA LYS A 81 3.93 33.04 -16.79
C LYS A 81 4.52 34.44 -17.11
N LEU A 82 5.87 34.45 -17.22
CA LEU A 82 6.79 35.42 -17.91
C LEU A 82 6.98 36.78 -17.20
N SER A 83 8.15 37.46 -17.24
CA SER A 83 9.52 37.05 -17.63
C SER A 83 10.59 38.10 -17.22
N SER A 84 11.84 37.64 -17.04
CA SER A 84 13.13 38.34 -17.27
C SER A 84 13.49 39.68 -16.57
N ALA A 85 14.69 39.68 -15.94
CA ALA A 85 15.62 40.81 -15.74
C ALA A 85 15.18 41.97 -14.80
N SER A 86 16.04 42.80 -14.20
CA SER A 86 17.46 42.75 -13.76
C SER A 86 17.76 44.07 -12.99
N ILE A 87 18.99 44.28 -12.49
CA ILE A 87 19.57 45.56 -12.03
C ILE A 87 19.22 46.00 -10.57
N GLY A 88 20.27 46.36 -9.81
CA GLY A 88 20.22 47.13 -8.53
C GLY A 88 20.87 48.52 -8.73
N PRO A 89 21.68 49.08 -7.81
CA PRO A 89 22.07 48.63 -6.47
C PRO A 89 22.13 49.79 -5.42
N SER A 90 22.93 49.63 -4.36
CA SER A 90 23.58 50.67 -3.51
C SER A 90 22.77 51.36 -2.39
N GLY A 91 23.48 51.71 -1.30
CA GLY A 91 22.92 52.31 -0.08
C GLY A 91 23.77 52.03 1.19
N ASP A 92 25.05 52.44 1.20
CA ASP A 92 26.00 52.18 2.31
C ASP A 92 25.87 53.23 3.44
N THR A 93 26.01 52.82 4.70
CA THR A 93 26.70 53.64 5.73
C THR A 93 27.10 52.84 6.97
N LYS A 94 28.33 53.08 7.45
CA LYS A 94 28.91 52.48 8.65
C LYS A 94 28.74 53.38 9.87
N LYS A 95 28.76 52.79 11.08
CA LYS A 95 29.63 53.27 12.17
C LYS A 95 29.93 52.18 13.19
N THR A 96 31.11 52.28 13.79
CA THR A 96 31.70 51.29 14.69
C THR A 96 32.11 51.98 15.99
N VAL A 97 31.98 51.30 17.13
CA VAL A 97 32.67 51.66 18.37
C VAL A 97 33.31 50.38 18.92
N THR A 98 34.50 50.48 19.50
CA THR A 98 35.31 49.33 19.93
C THR A 98 36.03 49.65 21.23
N VAL A 99 36.09 48.70 22.16
CA VAL A 99 36.89 48.79 23.39
C VAL A 99 37.65 47.48 23.64
N LYS A 100 38.81 47.58 24.29
CA LYS A 100 39.83 46.56 24.61
C LYS A 100 40.39 46.89 26.00
N HIS A 101 41.02 46.01 26.79
CA HIS A 101 41.43 44.58 26.71
C HIS A 101 41.68 44.13 28.19
N PRO A 102 42.29 42.95 28.54
CA PRO A 102 42.71 41.74 27.79
C PRO A 102 42.20 40.42 28.46
N GLU A 103 42.72 39.26 28.01
CA GLU A 103 43.06 38.02 28.78
C GLU A 103 42.03 37.31 29.71
N SER A 104 41.98 35.97 29.84
CA SER A 104 42.80 34.87 29.30
C SER A 104 42.04 33.52 29.18
N ASN A 105 42.68 32.52 28.55
CA ASN A 105 42.49 31.06 28.73
C ASN A 105 41.15 30.36 28.40
N LYS A 106 41.04 29.95 27.11
CA LYS A 106 40.66 28.59 26.62
C LYS A 106 39.40 27.87 27.16
N PRO A 107 38.43 27.63 26.27
CA PRO A 107 37.74 26.34 26.12
C PRO A 107 38.45 25.41 25.12
N LYS A 108 38.34 24.09 25.29
CA LYS A 108 38.68 23.10 24.23
C LYS A 108 37.56 23.06 23.18
N PRO A 109 37.86 22.88 21.88
CA PRO A 109 36.83 22.85 20.84
C PRO A 109 36.01 21.55 20.86
N THR A 110 34.68 21.68 20.80
CA THR A 110 33.79 20.60 20.38
C THR A 110 34.03 20.25 18.90
N ALA A 111 33.80 19.00 18.52
CA ALA A 111 34.00 18.54 17.15
C ALA A 111 33.08 19.30 16.17
N LYS A 112 33.67 19.94 15.16
CA LYS A 112 32.92 20.74 14.18
C LYS A 112 32.13 19.84 13.23
N LYS A 113 30.81 20.08 13.13
CA LYS A 113 30.04 19.71 11.94
C LYS A 113 30.59 20.49 10.73
N SER A 114 31.31 19.83 9.83
CA SER A 114 31.75 20.44 8.56
C SER A 114 30.60 20.45 7.54
N LYS A 115 30.06 21.63 7.23
CA LYS A 115 29.37 21.82 5.94
C LYS A 115 30.40 21.66 4.81
N PRO A 116 30.04 21.09 3.65
CA PRO A 116 31.00 20.89 2.58
C PRO A 116 31.39 22.21 1.92
N ILE A 117 32.64 22.62 2.12
CA ILE A 117 33.39 23.35 1.09
C ILE A 117 34.18 22.27 0.37
N GLN A 118 33.60 21.74 -0.71
CA GLN A 118 34.23 20.72 -1.54
C GLN A 118 35.29 21.42 -2.39
N ALA A 119 36.49 21.58 -1.83
CA ALA A 119 37.68 21.82 -2.64
C ALA A 119 37.81 20.68 -3.66
N ASP A 120 38.18 20.99 -4.90
CA ASP A 120 38.23 20.00 -5.98
C ASP A 120 39.07 18.78 -5.56
N LEU A 121 38.40 17.63 -5.45
CA LEU A 121 39.04 16.42 -4.96
C LEU A 121 40.08 15.98 -5.99
N ASP A 122 41.35 16.03 -5.60
CA ASP A 122 42.45 15.60 -6.45
C ASP A 122 42.49 14.07 -6.52
N VAL A 123 41.69 13.53 -7.44
CA VAL A 123 41.56 12.10 -7.72
C VAL A 123 42.93 11.48 -8.04
N ALA A 124 43.87 12.23 -8.63
CA ALA A 124 45.21 11.73 -8.90
C ALA A 124 46.03 11.54 -7.61
N LYS A 125 45.90 12.45 -6.62
CA LYS A 125 46.50 12.25 -5.28
C LYS A 125 45.90 11.07 -4.54
N GLU A 126 44.57 10.92 -4.51
CA GLU A 126 43.94 9.77 -3.85
C GLU A 126 44.26 8.44 -4.56
N PHE A 127 44.46 8.43 -5.89
CA PHE A 127 44.95 7.25 -6.60
C PHE A 127 46.40 6.91 -6.25
N ILE A 128 47.30 7.89 -6.20
CA ILE A 128 48.69 7.69 -5.74
C ILE A 128 48.68 7.09 -4.33
N ARG A 129 47.90 7.67 -3.42
CA ARG A 129 47.74 7.18 -2.05
C ARG A 129 47.17 5.76 -1.99
N CYS A 130 46.09 5.48 -2.74
CA CYS A 130 45.45 4.17 -2.82
C CYS A 130 46.41 3.08 -3.34
N ARG A 131 47.30 3.43 -4.28
CA ARG A 131 48.37 2.57 -4.79
C ARG A 131 49.43 2.32 -3.71
N ASP A 132 49.95 3.38 -3.10
CA ASP A 132 51.09 3.32 -2.18
C ASP A 132 50.72 2.71 -0.80
N GLU A 133 49.46 2.87 -0.37
CA GLU A 133 48.87 2.18 0.79
C GLU A 133 48.30 0.77 0.45
N CYS A 134 48.42 0.31 -0.80
CA CYS A 134 47.90 -0.98 -1.29
C CYS A 134 46.41 -1.25 -0.97
N VAL A 135 45.57 -0.22 -1.04
CA VAL A 135 44.20 -0.23 -0.53
C VAL A 135 43.28 -1.13 -1.37
N THR A 136 42.50 -1.97 -0.68
CA THR A 136 41.56 -2.93 -1.31
C THR A 136 40.14 -2.38 -1.49
N ARG A 137 39.78 -1.26 -0.83
CA ARG A 137 38.47 -0.60 -0.94
C ARG A 137 38.64 0.92 -1.08
N LEU A 138 38.17 1.48 -2.18
CA LEU A 138 38.21 2.91 -2.47
C LEU A 138 36.79 3.45 -2.64
N ASP A 139 36.46 4.53 -1.93
CA ASP A 139 35.18 5.22 -2.04
C ASP A 139 35.42 6.69 -2.39
N LEU A 140 35.02 7.07 -3.60
CA LEU A 140 35.05 8.43 -4.14
C LEU A 140 33.63 8.92 -4.48
N SER A 141 32.63 8.40 -3.77
CA SER A 141 31.23 8.72 -4.01
C SER A 141 30.89 10.15 -3.58
N LYS A 142 29.83 10.74 -4.18
CA LYS A 142 29.33 12.10 -3.89
C LYS A 142 30.41 13.20 -3.97
N SER A 143 31.44 12.96 -4.79
CA SER A 143 32.64 13.79 -4.91
C SER A 143 32.62 14.72 -6.14
N SER A 144 31.46 14.88 -6.79
CA SER A 144 31.26 15.71 -7.98
C SER A 144 32.10 15.33 -9.22
N ILE A 145 32.74 14.15 -9.23
CA ILE A 145 33.74 13.75 -10.23
C ILE A 145 33.10 13.63 -11.63
N THR A 146 33.71 14.26 -12.63
CA THR A 146 33.24 14.25 -14.03
C THR A 146 33.92 13.18 -14.90
N ASN A 147 35.19 12.88 -14.64
CA ASN A 147 36.00 11.86 -15.33
C ASN A 147 37.00 11.25 -14.33
N LEU A 148 37.46 10.02 -14.60
CA LEU A 148 38.57 9.39 -13.87
C LEU A 148 39.87 9.49 -14.69
N PRO A 149 41.03 9.77 -14.07
CA PRO A 149 42.31 9.80 -14.78
C PRO A 149 42.82 8.39 -15.13
N SER A 150 43.65 8.31 -16.17
CA SER A 150 44.26 7.06 -16.66
C SER A 150 45.19 6.35 -15.67
N SER A 151 45.59 7.02 -14.58
CA SER A 151 46.29 6.43 -13.43
C SER A 151 45.43 5.45 -12.62
N VAL A 152 44.13 5.31 -12.91
CA VAL A 152 43.30 4.23 -12.34
C VAL A 152 43.90 2.85 -12.62
N ARG A 153 44.69 2.68 -13.70
CA ARG A 153 45.39 1.43 -14.03
C ARG A 153 46.32 0.91 -12.93
N ASP A 154 46.81 1.80 -12.05
CA ASP A 154 47.79 1.46 -11.02
C ASP A 154 47.14 0.79 -9.79
N LEU A 155 45.82 0.86 -9.64
CA LEU A 155 45.09 0.42 -8.43
C LEU A 155 44.84 -1.10 -8.41
N THR A 156 45.79 -1.91 -8.86
CA THR A 156 45.61 -3.35 -9.14
C THR A 156 45.23 -4.20 -7.93
N ASN A 157 45.46 -3.74 -6.70
CA ASN A 157 45.05 -4.38 -5.45
C ASN A 157 43.55 -4.19 -5.12
N LEU A 158 42.84 -3.31 -5.83
CA LEU A 158 41.49 -2.88 -5.51
C LEU A 158 40.46 -4.00 -5.73
N GLN A 159 39.62 -4.23 -4.73
CA GLN A 159 38.55 -5.24 -4.72
C GLN A 159 37.15 -4.60 -4.68
N GLU A 160 37.02 -3.41 -4.10
CA GLU A 160 35.77 -2.64 -4.05
C GLU A 160 36.02 -1.20 -4.50
N PHE A 161 35.27 -0.72 -5.49
CA PHE A 161 35.35 0.66 -5.97
C PHE A 161 33.96 1.30 -6.00
N TYR A 162 33.76 2.31 -5.15
CA TYR A 162 32.53 3.08 -5.03
C TYR A 162 32.72 4.48 -5.64
N LEU A 163 31.83 4.81 -6.58
CA LEU A 163 31.84 6.02 -7.41
C LEU A 163 30.44 6.65 -7.50
N TYR A 164 29.52 6.31 -6.59
CA TYR A 164 28.11 6.65 -6.75
C TYR A 164 27.82 8.13 -6.45
N GLY A 165 26.79 8.70 -7.08
CA GLY A 165 26.41 10.12 -6.88
C GLY A 165 27.43 11.10 -7.46
N ASN A 166 28.04 10.77 -8.59
CA ASN A 166 29.03 11.59 -9.29
C ASN A 166 28.45 12.09 -10.64
N LYS A 167 29.32 12.63 -11.51
CA LYS A 167 28.95 13.24 -12.80
C LYS A 167 29.63 12.52 -13.98
N LEU A 168 30.02 11.25 -13.80
CA LEU A 168 30.73 10.45 -14.82
C LEU A 168 29.83 10.24 -16.05
N ALA A 169 30.32 10.65 -17.22
CA ALA A 169 29.66 10.40 -18.51
C ALA A 169 30.17 9.12 -19.19
N THR A 170 31.42 8.74 -18.93
CA THR A 170 32.10 7.54 -19.40
C THR A 170 33.07 7.02 -18.33
N LEU A 171 33.70 5.88 -18.57
CA LEU A 171 34.86 5.40 -17.81
C LEU A 171 36.09 5.32 -18.73
N PRO A 172 37.32 5.57 -18.22
CA PRO A 172 38.55 5.34 -18.96
C PRO A 172 38.73 3.84 -19.22
N VAL A 173 39.36 3.48 -20.35
CA VAL A 173 39.63 2.06 -20.70
C VAL A 173 40.53 1.38 -19.68
N GLU A 174 41.33 2.16 -18.96
CA GLU A 174 42.22 1.73 -17.88
C GLU A 174 41.51 1.06 -16.71
N ILE A 175 40.19 1.21 -16.56
CA ILE A 175 39.41 0.47 -15.55
C ILE A 175 39.56 -1.06 -15.70
N GLY A 176 39.86 -1.56 -16.91
CA GLY A 176 40.06 -2.98 -17.20
C GLY A 176 41.31 -3.61 -16.57
N TYR A 177 42.26 -2.82 -16.06
CA TYR A 177 43.45 -3.35 -15.36
C TYR A 177 43.17 -3.78 -13.91
N LEU A 178 41.98 -3.46 -13.36
CA LEU A 178 41.60 -3.77 -11.98
C LEU A 178 41.16 -5.24 -11.79
N THR A 179 41.97 -6.21 -12.23
CA THR A 179 41.56 -7.62 -12.36
C THR A 179 41.13 -8.30 -11.04
N ASN A 180 41.50 -7.73 -9.89
CA ASN A 180 41.05 -8.17 -8.55
C ASN A 180 39.69 -7.61 -8.11
N LEU A 181 39.07 -6.71 -8.89
CA LEU A 181 37.85 -6.01 -8.52
C LEU A 181 36.65 -6.96 -8.47
N LYS A 182 35.96 -6.97 -7.32
CA LYS A 182 34.79 -7.79 -7.00
C LYS A 182 33.50 -6.97 -6.99
N THR A 183 33.57 -5.69 -6.64
CA THR A 183 32.44 -4.75 -6.59
C THR A 183 32.79 -3.45 -7.29
N LEU A 184 31.96 -3.05 -8.25
CA LEU A 184 32.05 -1.76 -8.95
C LEU A 184 30.69 -1.05 -8.86
N ALA A 185 30.63 0.05 -8.11
CA ALA A 185 29.41 0.80 -7.87
C ALA A 185 29.45 2.18 -8.53
N LEU A 186 28.67 2.33 -9.61
CA LEU A 186 28.63 3.47 -10.53
C LEU A 186 27.26 4.16 -10.53
N SER A 187 26.45 3.92 -9.51
CA SER A 187 25.06 4.41 -9.44
C SER A 187 24.98 5.94 -9.33
N GLU A 188 23.84 6.53 -9.71
CA GLU A 188 23.63 7.98 -9.69
C GLU A 188 24.75 8.74 -10.46
N ASN A 189 24.89 8.45 -11.75
CA ASN A 189 25.88 9.07 -12.64
C ASN A 189 25.22 9.45 -13.99
N SER A 190 26.01 9.66 -15.05
CA SER A 190 25.55 10.03 -16.39
C SER A 190 26.02 9.07 -17.49
N LEU A 191 26.39 7.84 -17.12
CA LEU A 191 26.95 6.84 -18.04
C LEU A 191 25.95 6.50 -19.16
N THR A 192 26.41 6.56 -20.40
CA THR A 192 25.67 6.11 -21.60
C THR A 192 26.22 4.82 -22.19
N SER A 193 27.44 4.42 -21.82
CA SER A 193 28.15 3.21 -22.26
C SER A 193 29.21 2.79 -21.23
N LEU A 194 29.84 1.64 -21.44
CA LEU A 194 30.98 1.13 -20.69
C LEU A 194 32.10 0.72 -21.66
N PRO A 195 33.39 0.83 -21.30
CA PRO A 195 34.49 0.47 -22.19
C PRO A 195 34.64 -1.05 -22.32
N ASP A 196 34.97 -1.54 -23.52
CA ASP A 196 35.14 -2.98 -23.81
C ASP A 196 36.19 -3.67 -22.93
N SER A 197 37.21 -2.91 -22.50
CA SER A 197 38.28 -3.39 -21.62
C SER A 197 37.78 -3.90 -20.26
N LEU A 198 36.54 -3.56 -19.86
CA LEU A 198 35.89 -4.07 -18.65
C LEU A 198 35.76 -5.61 -18.67
N GLU A 199 35.79 -6.27 -19.85
CA GLU A 199 35.78 -7.74 -19.98
C GLU A 199 36.95 -8.45 -19.26
N ASN A 200 38.01 -7.70 -18.92
CA ASN A 200 39.14 -8.21 -18.16
C ASN A 200 38.85 -8.35 -16.65
N LEU A 201 37.74 -7.80 -16.15
CA LEU A 201 37.35 -7.85 -14.73
C LEU A 201 36.73 -9.21 -14.36
N ARG A 202 37.50 -10.29 -14.58
CA ARG A 202 37.07 -11.68 -14.36
C ARG A 202 36.75 -12.01 -12.89
N SER A 203 37.10 -11.15 -11.94
CA SER A 203 36.74 -11.27 -10.52
C SER A 203 35.42 -10.60 -10.13
N LEU A 204 34.79 -9.83 -11.03
CA LEU A 204 33.69 -8.94 -10.69
C LEU A 204 32.39 -9.70 -10.42
N LYS A 205 31.90 -9.61 -9.18
CA LYS A 205 30.65 -10.24 -8.71
C LYS A 205 29.47 -9.27 -8.70
N VAL A 206 29.72 -8.01 -8.35
CA VAL A 206 28.69 -6.98 -8.19
C VAL A 206 28.98 -5.81 -9.12
N LEU A 207 28.04 -5.52 -10.02
CA LEU A 207 28.05 -4.34 -10.88
C LEU A 207 26.76 -3.54 -10.67
N ASP A 208 26.91 -2.33 -10.13
CA ASP A 208 25.80 -1.40 -9.89
C ASP A 208 25.87 -0.20 -10.85
N LEU A 209 24.88 -0.13 -11.74
CA LEU A 209 24.71 0.89 -12.78
C LEU A 209 23.41 1.68 -12.61
N ARG A 210 22.77 1.64 -11.43
CA ARG A 210 21.45 2.28 -11.18
C ARG A 210 21.49 3.80 -11.42
N HIS A 211 20.37 4.41 -11.81
CA HIS A 211 20.28 5.86 -12.04
C HIS A 211 21.38 6.38 -13.00
N ASN A 212 21.41 5.83 -14.22
CA ASN A 212 22.31 6.26 -15.30
C ASN A 212 21.51 6.57 -16.59
N LYS A 213 22.18 6.67 -17.74
CA LYS A 213 21.60 7.07 -19.03
C LYS A 213 21.75 5.98 -20.11
N LEU A 214 21.92 4.72 -19.69
CA LEU A 214 22.08 3.56 -20.57
C LEU A 214 20.79 3.31 -21.37
N ASN A 215 20.87 3.33 -22.71
CA ASN A 215 19.71 3.05 -23.59
C ASN A 215 19.54 1.54 -23.90
N GLU A 216 20.56 0.76 -23.59
CA GLU A 216 20.66 -0.69 -23.71
C GLU A 216 21.64 -1.20 -22.63
N ILE A 217 21.76 -2.51 -22.46
CA ILE A 217 22.82 -3.10 -21.64
C ILE A 217 24.08 -3.20 -22.53
N PRO A 218 25.21 -2.54 -22.21
CA PRO A 218 26.41 -2.59 -23.06
C PRO A 218 26.95 -4.02 -23.22
N ASP A 219 27.34 -4.42 -24.43
CA ASP A 219 27.73 -5.80 -24.74
C ASP A 219 28.84 -6.37 -23.85
N VAL A 220 29.75 -5.51 -23.38
CA VAL A 220 30.80 -5.89 -22.42
C VAL A 220 30.25 -6.50 -21.12
N VAL A 221 29.05 -6.09 -20.68
CA VAL A 221 28.40 -6.64 -19.47
C VAL A 221 28.08 -8.12 -19.66
N TYR A 222 27.69 -8.55 -20.86
CA TYR A 222 27.41 -9.97 -21.15
C TYR A 222 28.66 -10.87 -21.20
N LYS A 223 29.87 -10.28 -21.12
CA LYS A 223 31.13 -11.01 -21.02
C LYS A 223 31.59 -11.22 -19.56
N LEU A 224 30.97 -10.53 -18.60
CA LEU A 224 31.32 -10.57 -17.17
C LEU A 224 30.71 -11.80 -16.47
N THR A 225 31.10 -13.00 -16.92
CA THR A 225 30.50 -14.28 -16.49
C THR A 225 30.64 -14.60 -15.00
N SER A 226 31.46 -13.86 -14.25
CA SER A 226 31.61 -13.94 -12.80
C SER A 226 30.59 -13.13 -11.99
N LEU A 227 29.74 -12.33 -12.64
CA LEU A 227 28.69 -11.56 -11.97
C LEU A 227 27.69 -12.47 -11.26
N THR A 228 27.49 -12.21 -9.97
CA THR A 228 26.36 -12.73 -9.18
C THR A 228 25.23 -11.70 -9.07
N THR A 229 25.54 -10.41 -9.22
CA THR A 229 24.60 -9.32 -8.95
C THR A 229 24.75 -8.19 -9.96
N LEU A 230 23.68 -7.89 -10.69
CA LEU A 230 23.63 -6.83 -11.69
C LEU A 230 22.44 -5.89 -11.43
N PHE A 231 22.73 -4.64 -11.07
CA PHE A 231 21.70 -3.61 -10.86
C PHE A 231 21.70 -2.59 -12.01
N LEU A 232 20.58 -2.49 -12.71
CA LEU A 232 20.37 -1.58 -13.85
C LEU A 232 19.12 -0.67 -13.65
N ARG A 233 18.55 -0.66 -12.44
CA ARG A 233 17.32 0.11 -12.12
C ARG A 233 17.45 1.60 -12.47
N PHE A 234 16.38 2.22 -12.96
CA PHE A 234 16.35 3.62 -13.40
C PHE A 234 17.41 3.92 -14.47
N ASN A 235 17.24 3.29 -15.63
CA ASN A 235 17.99 3.58 -16.85
C ASN A 235 16.99 3.85 -18.01
N ARG A 236 17.39 3.58 -19.25
CA ARG A 236 16.57 3.78 -20.46
C ARG A 236 16.59 2.53 -21.36
N VAL A 237 16.94 1.38 -20.79
CA VAL A 237 17.15 0.09 -21.49
C VAL A 237 15.86 -0.30 -22.21
N ARG A 238 15.94 -0.51 -23.53
CA ARG A 238 14.78 -0.85 -24.39
C ARG A 238 14.64 -2.34 -24.69
N TYR A 239 15.76 -3.07 -24.66
CA TYR A 239 15.83 -4.49 -24.94
C TYR A 239 16.93 -5.13 -24.08
N VAL A 240 16.81 -6.45 -23.87
CA VAL A 240 17.86 -7.30 -23.30
C VAL A 240 18.30 -8.25 -24.41
N CYS A 241 19.59 -8.26 -24.74
CA CYS A 241 20.14 -9.14 -25.77
C CYS A 241 20.16 -10.60 -25.29
N GLU A 242 20.03 -11.54 -26.23
CA GLU A 242 20.15 -12.98 -26.00
C GLU A 242 21.46 -13.41 -25.32
N ASN A 243 22.50 -12.58 -25.42
CA ASN A 243 23.78 -12.74 -24.72
C ASN A 243 23.67 -12.72 -23.18
N ILE A 244 22.53 -12.32 -22.61
CA ILE A 244 22.24 -12.46 -21.16
C ILE A 244 22.44 -13.90 -20.67
N ARG A 245 22.23 -14.89 -21.55
CA ARG A 245 22.44 -16.33 -21.30
C ARG A 245 23.83 -16.70 -20.77
N ASN A 246 24.83 -15.84 -20.98
CA ASN A 246 26.22 -16.07 -20.57
C ASN A 246 26.45 -15.83 -19.06
N LEU A 247 25.57 -15.06 -18.41
CA LEU A 247 25.74 -14.61 -17.02
C LEU A 247 25.19 -15.63 -16.01
N THR A 248 25.50 -16.92 -16.22
CA THR A 248 24.89 -18.07 -15.50
C THR A 248 25.10 -18.08 -13.99
N ASN A 249 26.04 -17.28 -13.47
CA ASN A 249 26.29 -17.10 -12.04
C ASN A 249 25.39 -16.04 -11.37
N LEU A 250 24.55 -15.31 -12.12
CA LEU A 250 23.64 -14.31 -11.55
C LEU A 250 22.64 -14.94 -10.58
N THR A 251 22.67 -14.47 -9.34
CA THR A 251 21.67 -14.74 -8.30
C THR A 251 20.67 -13.59 -8.14
N MET A 252 21.05 -12.37 -8.56
CA MET A 252 20.19 -11.18 -8.50
C MET A 252 20.33 -10.30 -9.74
N LEU A 253 19.21 -10.02 -10.41
CA LEU A 253 19.10 -9.13 -11.56
C LEU A 253 17.96 -8.13 -11.34
N SER A 254 18.25 -6.83 -11.36
CA SER A 254 17.23 -5.77 -11.31
C SER A 254 17.32 -4.86 -12.54
N LEU A 255 16.28 -4.93 -13.37
CA LEU A 255 16.02 -4.16 -14.58
C LEU A 255 14.88 -3.14 -14.39
N ARG A 256 14.42 -2.94 -13.15
CA ARG A 256 13.29 -2.07 -12.79
C ARG A 256 13.38 -0.65 -13.33
N GLU A 257 12.26 0.00 -13.63
CA GLU A 257 12.22 1.41 -14.07
C GLU A 257 13.11 1.62 -15.32
N ASN A 258 12.76 0.88 -16.38
CA ASN A 258 13.41 0.95 -17.70
C ASN A 258 12.34 1.06 -18.79
N LYS A 259 12.63 0.64 -20.03
CA LYS A 259 11.71 0.72 -21.18
C LYS A 259 11.64 -0.59 -21.97
N ILE A 260 11.83 -1.71 -21.27
CA ILE A 260 11.94 -3.05 -21.87
C ILE A 260 10.55 -3.51 -22.31
N LYS A 261 10.43 -3.96 -23.57
CA LYS A 261 9.18 -4.49 -24.14
C LYS A 261 9.04 -6.00 -24.14
N SER A 262 10.16 -6.72 -24.16
CA SER A 262 10.23 -8.17 -24.15
C SER A 262 11.54 -8.65 -23.53
N LEU A 263 11.56 -9.90 -23.06
CA LEU A 263 12.75 -10.56 -22.57
C LEU A 263 13.16 -11.71 -23.51
N PRO A 264 14.48 -11.93 -23.70
CA PRO A 264 15.01 -13.03 -24.52
C PRO A 264 14.79 -14.40 -23.87
N ALA A 265 14.71 -15.45 -24.68
CA ALA A 265 14.68 -16.85 -24.25
C ALA A 265 15.93 -17.22 -23.43
N GLY A 266 17.05 -16.56 -23.71
CA GLY A 266 18.30 -16.66 -22.95
C GLY A 266 18.18 -16.38 -21.44
N ILE A 267 17.11 -15.74 -20.96
CA ILE A 267 16.85 -15.56 -19.52
C ILE A 267 16.77 -16.91 -18.80
N GLY A 268 16.23 -17.96 -19.43
CA GLY A 268 16.11 -19.31 -18.87
C GLY A 268 17.43 -20.06 -18.68
N ARG A 269 18.58 -19.45 -19.00
CA ARG A 269 19.92 -19.98 -18.67
C ARG A 269 20.45 -19.44 -17.35
N LEU A 270 19.77 -18.47 -16.73
CA LEU A 270 20.09 -17.94 -15.40
C LEU A 270 19.53 -18.87 -14.28
N ILE A 271 19.94 -20.14 -14.30
CA ILE A 271 19.39 -21.19 -13.42
C ILE A 271 19.66 -20.96 -11.91
N ASN A 272 20.64 -20.10 -11.58
CA ASN A 272 20.98 -19.71 -10.21
C ASN A 272 20.26 -18.43 -9.74
N LEU A 273 19.34 -17.88 -10.55
CA LEU A 273 18.68 -16.61 -10.27
C LEU A 273 17.65 -16.77 -9.14
N ILE A 274 17.86 -16.08 -8.01
CA ILE A 274 17.01 -16.12 -6.82
C ILE A 274 16.05 -14.92 -6.80
N THR A 275 16.52 -13.76 -7.26
CA THR A 275 15.74 -12.52 -7.35
C THR A 275 15.80 -11.93 -8.75
N PHE A 276 14.63 -11.78 -9.38
CA PHE A 276 14.49 -11.09 -10.65
C PHE A 276 13.44 -9.97 -10.52
N ASP A 277 13.86 -8.73 -10.73
CA ASP A 277 13.02 -7.54 -10.65
C ASP A 277 13.04 -6.80 -11.99
N VAL A 278 11.94 -6.85 -12.73
CA VAL A 278 11.75 -6.14 -14.01
C VAL A 278 10.46 -5.30 -13.97
N SER A 279 10.03 -4.93 -12.78
CA SER A 279 8.90 -4.04 -12.54
C SER A 279 9.07 -2.65 -13.17
N HIS A 280 7.97 -1.91 -13.41
CA HIS A 280 8.00 -0.59 -14.06
C HIS A 280 8.74 -0.63 -15.42
N ASN A 281 8.23 -1.44 -16.34
CA ASN A 281 8.69 -1.58 -17.72
C ASN A 281 7.46 -1.61 -18.66
N HIS A 282 7.66 -2.04 -19.91
CA HIS A 282 6.61 -2.15 -20.93
C HIS A 282 6.46 -3.60 -21.42
N LEU A 283 6.71 -4.60 -20.58
CA LEU A 283 6.63 -6.01 -20.97
C LEU A 283 5.20 -6.37 -21.37
N GLU A 284 5.02 -6.83 -22.60
CA GLU A 284 3.71 -7.31 -23.13
C GLU A 284 3.53 -8.82 -22.88
N HIS A 285 4.63 -9.58 -22.86
CA HIS A 285 4.69 -11.02 -22.61
C HIS A 285 5.96 -11.42 -21.84
N LEU A 286 5.95 -12.62 -21.24
CA LEU A 286 7.08 -13.25 -20.54
C LEU A 286 7.48 -14.54 -21.28
N PRO A 287 8.78 -14.78 -21.58
CA PRO A 287 9.21 -15.98 -22.33
C PRO A 287 9.01 -17.25 -21.49
N GLU A 288 8.59 -18.34 -22.14
CA GLU A 288 8.34 -19.64 -21.47
C GLU A 288 9.57 -20.17 -20.72
N GLU A 289 10.78 -19.87 -21.22
CA GLU A 289 12.03 -20.32 -20.61
C GLU A 289 12.28 -19.76 -19.21
N ILE A 290 11.51 -18.77 -18.74
CA ILE A 290 11.56 -18.28 -17.35
C ILE A 290 11.38 -19.42 -16.34
N GLY A 291 10.55 -20.43 -16.66
CA GLY A 291 10.28 -21.60 -15.82
C GLY A 291 11.49 -22.52 -15.61
N ASN A 292 12.62 -22.29 -16.29
CA ASN A 292 13.88 -22.98 -16.02
C ASN A 292 14.66 -22.39 -14.84
N CYS A 293 14.32 -21.17 -14.40
CA CYS A 293 14.99 -20.48 -13.29
C CYS A 293 14.46 -20.96 -11.92
N VAL A 294 14.47 -22.27 -11.68
CA VAL A 294 13.79 -22.94 -10.55
C VAL A 294 14.23 -22.51 -9.14
N GLN A 295 15.36 -21.78 -9.03
CA GLN A 295 15.82 -21.16 -7.78
C GLN A 295 15.18 -19.79 -7.48
N LEU A 296 14.37 -19.24 -8.38
CA LEU A 296 13.67 -17.97 -8.15
C LEU A 296 12.79 -18.08 -6.91
N SER A 297 13.05 -17.22 -5.92
CA SER A 297 12.15 -17.03 -4.77
C SER A 297 11.39 -15.71 -4.86
N THR A 298 11.93 -14.70 -5.56
CA THR A 298 11.25 -13.42 -5.80
C THR A 298 11.29 -13.07 -7.29
N LEU A 299 10.12 -12.92 -7.89
CA LEU A 299 9.92 -12.47 -9.26
C LEU A 299 8.97 -11.27 -9.27
N ASP A 300 9.48 -10.07 -9.55
CA ASP A 300 8.69 -8.84 -9.60
C ASP A 300 8.47 -8.38 -11.05
N LEU A 301 7.20 -8.47 -11.48
CA LEU A 301 6.69 -8.09 -12.80
C LEU A 301 5.70 -6.91 -12.72
N GLN A 302 5.53 -6.29 -11.54
CA GLN A 302 4.48 -5.28 -11.33
C GLN A 302 4.69 -4.02 -12.18
N HIS A 303 3.61 -3.29 -12.50
CA HIS A 303 3.65 -2.12 -13.39
C HIS A 303 4.32 -2.44 -14.76
N ASN A 304 3.73 -3.39 -15.47
CA ASN A 304 4.07 -3.72 -16.87
C ASN A 304 2.79 -3.72 -17.71
N GLU A 305 2.85 -4.25 -18.94
CA GLU A 305 1.73 -4.29 -19.89
C GLU A 305 1.29 -5.73 -20.19
N LEU A 306 1.62 -6.69 -19.30
CA LEU A 306 1.52 -8.13 -19.54
C LEU A 306 0.07 -8.56 -19.80
N LEU A 307 -0.14 -9.29 -20.89
CA LEU A 307 -1.45 -9.81 -21.31
C LEU A 307 -1.74 -11.20 -20.72
N ASP A 308 -0.70 -12.00 -20.53
CA ASP A 308 -0.69 -13.37 -20.05
C ASP A 308 0.58 -13.69 -19.22
N ILE A 309 0.59 -14.88 -18.61
CA ILE A 309 1.75 -15.50 -17.94
C ILE A 309 1.83 -16.95 -18.42
N PRO A 310 3.01 -17.45 -18.88
CA PRO A 310 3.12 -18.81 -19.41
C PRO A 310 2.90 -19.89 -18.35
N GLU A 311 2.35 -21.04 -18.74
CA GLU A 311 2.14 -22.21 -17.86
C GLU A 311 3.45 -22.83 -17.35
N THR A 312 4.62 -22.39 -17.82
CA THR A 312 5.92 -22.75 -17.24
C THR A 312 6.20 -22.04 -15.91
N ILE A 313 5.42 -21.03 -15.53
CA ILE A 313 5.58 -20.32 -14.25
C ILE A 313 5.43 -21.26 -13.05
N GLY A 314 4.58 -22.30 -13.15
CA GLY A 314 4.40 -23.32 -12.11
C GLY A 314 5.56 -24.30 -11.93
N ASN A 315 6.67 -24.13 -12.67
CA ASN A 315 7.93 -24.81 -12.38
C ASN A 315 8.72 -24.08 -11.27
N LEU A 316 8.39 -22.83 -10.97
CA LEU A 316 9.10 -21.98 -10.01
C LEU A 316 8.66 -22.27 -8.57
N VAL A 317 8.78 -23.54 -8.15
CA VAL A 317 8.30 -24.04 -6.85
C VAL A 317 8.94 -23.38 -5.62
N SER A 318 10.07 -22.68 -5.81
CA SER A 318 10.78 -21.92 -4.77
C SER A 318 10.23 -20.50 -4.56
N VAL A 319 9.26 -20.07 -5.38
CA VAL A 319 8.68 -18.71 -5.32
C VAL A 319 7.89 -18.50 -4.04
N THR A 320 8.36 -17.55 -3.25
CA THR A 320 7.62 -16.97 -2.13
C THR A 320 6.88 -15.71 -2.57
N ARG A 321 7.44 -14.93 -3.52
CA ARG A 321 6.90 -13.62 -3.93
C ARG A 321 6.81 -13.46 -5.43
N LEU A 322 5.58 -13.30 -5.93
CA LEU A 322 5.27 -13.09 -7.35
C LEU A 322 4.48 -11.80 -7.55
N GLY A 323 5.15 -10.74 -7.99
CA GLY A 323 4.54 -9.42 -8.20
C GLY A 323 3.83 -9.31 -9.55
N LEU A 324 2.50 -9.51 -9.60
CA LEU A 324 1.69 -9.39 -10.83
C LEU A 324 0.86 -8.10 -10.92
N ARG A 325 0.91 -7.24 -9.89
CA ARG A 325 0.05 -6.06 -9.75
C ARG A 325 0.23 -5.06 -10.91
N TYR A 326 -0.84 -4.36 -11.28
CA TYR A 326 -0.83 -3.30 -12.29
C TYR A 326 -0.27 -3.78 -13.64
N ASN A 327 -0.98 -4.72 -14.26
CA ASN A 327 -0.70 -5.30 -15.58
C ASN A 327 -2.01 -5.33 -16.41
N ARG A 328 -2.08 -6.13 -17.47
CA ARG A 328 -3.28 -6.30 -18.32
C ARG A 328 -3.75 -7.77 -18.37
N LEU A 329 -3.42 -8.56 -17.35
CA LEU A 329 -3.69 -9.99 -17.32
C LEU A 329 -5.20 -10.24 -17.38
N SER A 330 -5.63 -11.02 -18.37
CA SER A 330 -7.04 -11.45 -18.53
C SER A 330 -7.33 -12.78 -17.82
N SER A 331 -6.30 -13.58 -17.59
CA SER A 331 -6.37 -14.90 -16.95
C SER A 331 -5.05 -15.20 -16.20
N ILE A 332 -5.07 -16.24 -15.38
CA ILE A 332 -3.92 -16.72 -14.60
C ILE A 332 -3.70 -18.21 -14.96
N PRO A 333 -2.46 -18.65 -15.23
CA PRO A 333 -2.15 -20.05 -15.59
C PRO A 333 -2.50 -21.03 -14.47
N LYS A 334 -2.94 -22.25 -14.82
CA LYS A 334 -3.36 -23.27 -13.86
C LYS A 334 -2.19 -23.84 -13.05
N SER A 335 -1.03 -23.94 -13.67
CA SER A 335 0.23 -24.42 -13.08
C SER A 335 0.71 -23.62 -11.86
N LEU A 336 0.25 -22.37 -11.68
CA LEU A 336 0.60 -21.54 -10.53
C LEU A 336 0.20 -22.18 -9.18
N ALA A 337 -0.73 -23.14 -9.20
CA ALA A 337 -1.09 -23.99 -8.05
C ALA A 337 0.09 -24.83 -7.49
N ASN A 338 1.21 -24.94 -8.22
CA ASN A 338 2.44 -25.59 -7.77
C ASN A 338 3.32 -24.69 -6.87
N CYS A 339 3.17 -23.37 -6.92
CA CYS A 339 4.02 -22.41 -6.20
C CYS A 339 3.54 -22.22 -4.75
N LYS A 340 3.60 -23.30 -3.96
CA LYS A 340 2.89 -23.41 -2.66
C LYS A 340 3.45 -22.54 -1.54
N LEU A 341 4.68 -22.04 -1.68
CA LEU A 341 5.40 -21.25 -0.67
C LEU A 341 5.05 -19.75 -0.69
N MET A 342 4.01 -19.34 -1.45
CA MET A 342 3.60 -17.94 -1.54
C MET A 342 2.83 -17.49 -0.28
N ASP A 343 3.37 -16.47 0.42
CA ASP A 343 2.77 -15.84 1.61
C ASP A 343 1.59 -14.91 1.24
N GLU A 344 1.73 -14.20 0.12
CA GLU A 344 0.75 -13.30 -0.49
C GLU A 344 0.48 -13.68 -1.95
N PHE A 345 -0.81 -13.70 -2.36
CA PHE A 345 -1.22 -13.74 -3.77
C PHE A 345 -1.96 -12.45 -4.14
N SER A 346 -1.36 -11.66 -5.04
CA SER A 346 -1.94 -10.39 -5.48
C SER A 346 -1.87 -10.18 -6.98
N VAL A 347 -3.06 -10.00 -7.57
CA VAL A 347 -3.27 -9.64 -8.99
C VAL A 347 -3.97 -8.29 -9.13
N GLU A 348 -3.86 -7.42 -8.11
CA GLU A 348 -4.42 -6.05 -8.11
C GLU A 348 -4.21 -5.32 -9.44
N GLY A 349 -5.23 -4.65 -9.97
CA GLY A 349 -5.08 -3.76 -11.13
C GLY A 349 -4.81 -4.54 -12.42
N ASN A 350 -5.63 -5.54 -12.72
CA ASN A 350 -5.57 -6.35 -13.92
C ASN A 350 -6.97 -6.44 -14.57
N GLN A 351 -7.16 -7.34 -15.53
CA GLN A 351 -8.42 -7.56 -16.25
C GLN A 351 -9.00 -8.96 -15.96
N VAL A 352 -8.59 -9.59 -14.85
CA VAL A 352 -8.97 -10.96 -14.49
C VAL A 352 -10.44 -10.99 -14.10
N SER A 353 -11.19 -11.92 -14.69
CA SER A 353 -12.62 -12.11 -14.43
C SER A 353 -12.96 -13.42 -13.70
N GLN A 354 -12.04 -14.40 -13.74
CA GLN A 354 -12.10 -15.69 -13.07
C GLN A 354 -10.66 -16.18 -12.74
N LEU A 355 -10.52 -17.00 -11.70
CA LEU A 355 -9.29 -17.74 -11.41
C LEU A 355 -9.48 -19.23 -11.81
N PRO A 356 -8.39 -19.98 -12.08
CA PRO A 356 -8.47 -21.43 -12.26
C PRO A 356 -9.08 -22.16 -11.06
N ASP A 357 -9.94 -23.14 -11.35
CA ASP A 357 -10.56 -24.01 -10.34
C ASP A 357 -9.51 -24.59 -9.38
N GLY A 358 -9.67 -24.33 -8.10
CA GLY A 358 -8.82 -24.90 -7.06
C GLY A 358 -7.41 -24.29 -6.91
N LEU A 359 -7.07 -23.22 -7.65
CA LEU A 359 -5.80 -22.50 -7.52
C LEU A 359 -5.56 -22.07 -6.06
N LEU A 360 -6.46 -21.27 -5.50
CA LEU A 360 -6.31 -20.73 -4.14
C LEU A 360 -6.26 -21.83 -3.06
N SER A 361 -7.00 -22.92 -3.24
CA SER A 361 -6.98 -24.07 -2.31
C SER A 361 -5.75 -24.97 -2.44
N SER A 362 -4.89 -24.74 -3.43
CA SER A 362 -3.61 -25.46 -3.60
C SER A 362 -2.43 -24.74 -2.94
N LEU A 363 -2.59 -23.44 -2.67
CA LEU A 363 -1.61 -22.56 -2.04
C LEU A 363 -1.80 -22.64 -0.51
N SER A 364 -1.11 -23.59 0.14
CA SER A 364 -1.31 -23.90 1.56
C SER A 364 -0.88 -22.79 2.51
N ASP A 365 0.14 -22.02 2.14
CA ASP A 365 0.85 -21.12 3.04
C ASP A 365 0.34 -19.66 2.89
N LEU A 366 -0.73 -19.49 2.11
CA LEU A 366 -1.30 -18.23 1.67
C LEU A 366 -2.14 -17.55 2.76
N THR A 367 -1.59 -16.46 3.33
CA THR A 367 -2.24 -15.67 4.39
C THR A 367 -3.07 -14.50 3.83
N THR A 368 -2.63 -13.91 2.72
CA THR A 368 -3.17 -12.64 2.20
C THR A 368 -3.51 -12.75 0.73
N ILE A 369 -4.77 -12.43 0.38
CA ILE A 369 -5.29 -12.51 -0.99
C ILE A 369 -5.78 -11.13 -1.43
N THR A 370 -5.23 -10.61 -2.54
CA THR A 370 -5.63 -9.33 -3.14
C THR A 370 -6.04 -9.51 -4.61
N LEU A 371 -7.35 -9.45 -4.85
CA LEU A 371 -8.00 -9.55 -6.16
C LEU A 371 -8.68 -8.24 -6.57
N SER A 372 -8.30 -7.12 -5.94
CA SER A 372 -8.91 -5.81 -6.13
C SER A 372 -8.62 -5.22 -7.52
N ARG A 373 -9.42 -4.22 -7.95
CA ARG A 373 -9.27 -3.51 -9.24
C ARG A 373 -9.18 -4.48 -10.43
N ASN A 374 -10.20 -5.33 -10.57
CA ASN A 374 -10.29 -6.38 -11.58
C ASN A 374 -11.72 -6.47 -12.17
N CYS A 375 -11.99 -7.53 -12.93
CA CYS A 375 -13.25 -7.77 -13.63
C CYS A 375 -14.07 -8.93 -13.03
N PHE A 376 -13.89 -9.26 -11.75
CA PHE A 376 -14.63 -10.35 -11.11
C PHE A 376 -16.12 -10.01 -10.97
N SER A 377 -16.98 -10.76 -11.65
CA SER A 377 -18.45 -10.68 -11.50
C SER A 377 -19.01 -11.66 -10.46
N ALA A 378 -18.18 -12.59 -9.98
CA ALA A 378 -18.50 -13.56 -8.94
C ALA A 378 -17.23 -13.97 -8.18
N TYR A 379 -17.41 -14.62 -7.03
CA TYR A 379 -16.32 -15.21 -6.25
C TYR A 379 -15.59 -16.34 -7.03
N PRO A 380 -14.27 -16.53 -6.82
CA PRO A 380 -13.49 -17.60 -7.47
C PRO A 380 -13.98 -19.03 -7.21
N SER A 381 -13.84 -19.91 -8.20
CA SER A 381 -14.24 -21.32 -8.11
C SER A 381 -13.26 -22.19 -7.30
N GLY A 382 -13.79 -22.94 -6.32
CA GLY A 382 -13.00 -23.81 -5.42
C GLY A 382 -13.59 -23.97 -4.02
N GLY A 383 -14.55 -23.12 -3.64
CA GLY A 383 -15.33 -23.29 -2.42
C GLY A 383 -14.54 -23.04 -1.12
N PRO A 384 -15.09 -23.40 0.05
CA PRO A 384 -14.61 -22.88 1.34
C PRO A 384 -13.17 -23.26 1.70
N SER A 385 -12.63 -24.32 1.08
CA SER A 385 -11.23 -24.74 1.20
C SER A 385 -10.21 -23.65 0.79
N GLN A 386 -10.59 -22.74 -0.13
CA GLN A 386 -9.72 -21.66 -0.63
C GLN A 386 -9.27 -20.69 0.46
N PHE A 387 -10.05 -20.53 1.54
CA PHE A 387 -9.85 -19.48 2.54
C PHE A 387 -9.41 -20.03 3.91
N THR A 388 -9.05 -21.32 3.98
CA THR A 388 -8.80 -22.04 5.25
C THR A 388 -7.77 -21.36 6.14
N ASN A 389 -6.67 -20.87 5.55
CA ASN A 389 -5.52 -20.27 6.22
C ASN A 389 -5.40 -18.75 5.94
N VAL A 390 -6.42 -18.14 5.35
CA VAL A 390 -6.38 -16.75 4.89
C VAL A 390 -6.83 -15.82 6.03
N ASP A 391 -5.94 -14.89 6.40
CA ASP A 391 -6.17 -13.89 7.43
C ASP A 391 -6.84 -12.64 6.85
N SER A 392 -6.53 -12.29 5.58
CA SER A 392 -6.98 -11.06 4.92
C SER A 392 -7.36 -11.29 3.45
N LEU A 393 -8.58 -10.92 3.08
CA LEU A 393 -9.10 -10.94 1.71
C LEU A 393 -9.52 -9.54 1.24
N ASN A 394 -8.95 -9.08 0.13
CA ASN A 394 -9.34 -7.84 -0.55
C ASN A 394 -9.83 -8.13 -1.98
N MET A 395 -11.07 -7.76 -2.28
CA MET A 395 -11.68 -7.81 -3.62
C MET A 395 -12.31 -6.45 -4.01
N GLU A 396 -11.80 -5.34 -3.47
CA GLU A 396 -12.27 -3.97 -3.74
C GLU A 396 -12.26 -3.62 -5.25
N HIS A 397 -13.21 -2.80 -5.72
CA HIS A 397 -13.29 -2.35 -7.11
C HIS A 397 -13.42 -3.54 -8.09
N ASN A 398 -14.54 -4.25 -7.97
CA ASN A 398 -14.93 -5.39 -8.81
C ASN A 398 -16.44 -5.29 -9.15
N GLN A 399 -17.02 -6.36 -9.70
CA GLN A 399 -18.40 -6.39 -10.22
C GLN A 399 -19.25 -7.46 -9.50
N ILE A 400 -18.91 -7.81 -8.26
CA ILE A 400 -19.50 -8.94 -7.53
C ILE A 400 -20.87 -8.55 -6.98
N ASP A 401 -21.91 -9.33 -7.33
CA ASP A 401 -23.31 -9.08 -6.95
C ASP A 401 -23.72 -9.71 -5.60
N LYS A 402 -23.01 -10.77 -5.17
CA LYS A 402 -23.28 -11.55 -3.97
C LYS A 402 -22.05 -12.26 -3.41
N ILE A 403 -22.04 -12.46 -2.09
CA ILE A 403 -21.13 -13.39 -1.40
C ILE A 403 -21.82 -14.77 -1.34
N PRO A 404 -21.20 -15.88 -1.81
CA PRO A 404 -21.83 -17.19 -1.76
C PRO A 404 -22.03 -17.70 -0.33
N TYR A 405 -23.17 -18.34 -0.07
CA TYR A 405 -23.45 -18.97 1.23
C TYR A 405 -22.39 -20.02 1.58
N GLY A 406 -21.86 -19.94 2.79
CA GLY A 406 -20.88 -20.89 3.34
C GLY A 406 -19.46 -20.70 2.83
N ILE A 407 -19.15 -19.69 2.00
CA ILE A 407 -17.82 -19.53 1.38
C ILE A 407 -16.68 -19.36 2.41
N PHE A 408 -16.98 -18.79 3.57
CA PHE A 408 -16.02 -18.62 4.67
C PHE A 408 -16.19 -19.65 5.81
N SER A 409 -17.03 -20.68 5.64
CA SER A 409 -17.29 -21.71 6.67
C SER A 409 -16.08 -22.53 7.13
N ARG A 410 -14.95 -22.43 6.43
CA ARG A 410 -13.65 -23.02 6.81
C ARG A 410 -12.56 -21.98 7.12
N ALA A 411 -12.84 -20.69 6.92
CA ALA A 411 -11.87 -19.60 7.03
C ALA A 411 -11.66 -19.23 8.50
N LYS A 412 -10.88 -20.05 9.22
CA LYS A 412 -10.74 -19.94 10.68
C LYS A 412 -10.02 -18.67 11.12
N ASN A 413 -9.14 -18.11 10.30
CA ASN A 413 -8.31 -16.99 10.66
C ASN A 413 -8.73 -15.65 10.03
N LEU A 414 -9.80 -15.64 9.21
CA LEU A 414 -10.17 -14.46 8.43
C LEU A 414 -10.59 -13.29 9.34
N THR A 415 -9.68 -12.33 9.49
CA THR A 415 -9.85 -11.12 10.31
C THR A 415 -10.21 -9.90 9.47
N LYS A 416 -9.86 -9.89 8.18
CA LYS A 416 -10.11 -8.75 7.28
C LYS A 416 -10.82 -9.15 6.00
N LEU A 417 -11.91 -8.47 5.68
CA LEU A 417 -12.64 -8.60 4.42
C LEU A 417 -12.94 -7.22 3.84
N ASN A 418 -12.30 -6.89 2.72
CA ASN A 418 -12.58 -5.68 1.94
C ASN A 418 -13.30 -6.05 0.63
N MET A 419 -14.55 -5.61 0.52
CA MET A 419 -15.43 -5.75 -0.65
C MET A 419 -15.94 -4.38 -1.14
N LYS A 420 -15.22 -3.30 -0.84
CA LYS A 420 -15.58 -1.93 -1.26
C LYS A 420 -15.72 -1.81 -2.78
N GLU A 421 -16.52 -0.87 -3.29
CA GLU A 421 -16.71 -0.64 -4.74
C GLU A 421 -17.08 -1.94 -5.49
N ASN A 422 -18.23 -2.52 -5.12
CA ASN A 422 -18.78 -3.72 -5.74
C ASN A 422 -20.30 -3.55 -5.98
N GLN A 423 -21.00 -4.63 -6.33
CA GLN A 423 -22.44 -4.62 -6.66
C GLN A 423 -23.26 -5.41 -5.63
N LEU A 424 -22.76 -5.58 -4.40
CA LEU A 424 -23.40 -6.41 -3.39
C LEU A 424 -24.78 -5.87 -3.01
N THR A 425 -25.82 -6.66 -3.26
CA THR A 425 -27.22 -6.30 -2.95
C THR A 425 -27.66 -6.76 -1.55
N ALA A 426 -27.05 -7.82 -1.03
CA ALA A 426 -27.30 -8.38 0.30
C ALA A 426 -26.08 -9.15 0.83
N LEU A 427 -25.99 -9.27 2.15
CA LEU A 427 -25.06 -10.15 2.86
C LEU A 427 -25.65 -11.57 2.99
N PRO A 428 -24.82 -12.63 3.06
CA PRO A 428 -25.29 -14.00 3.11
C PRO A 428 -25.79 -14.39 4.50
N LEU A 429 -26.65 -15.41 4.57
CA LEU A 429 -27.32 -15.85 5.80
C LEU A 429 -26.37 -16.52 6.81
N ASP A 430 -25.15 -16.91 6.41
CA ASP A 430 -24.13 -17.49 7.27
C ASP A 430 -23.08 -16.48 7.77
N ILE A 431 -23.32 -15.16 7.63
CA ILE A 431 -22.40 -14.12 8.14
C ILE A 431 -22.06 -14.29 9.62
N GLY A 432 -22.98 -14.82 10.43
CA GLY A 432 -22.73 -15.16 11.84
C GLY A 432 -21.64 -16.21 12.08
N THR A 433 -21.11 -16.86 11.04
CA THR A 433 -19.96 -17.78 11.14
C THR A 433 -18.61 -17.07 11.12
N TRP A 434 -18.55 -15.76 10.79
CA TRP A 434 -17.31 -15.00 10.62
C TRP A 434 -16.75 -14.50 11.97
N LEU A 435 -16.66 -15.40 12.95
CA LEU A 435 -16.44 -15.11 14.38
C LEU A 435 -15.15 -14.33 14.68
N ASN A 436 -14.13 -14.45 13.82
CA ASN A 436 -12.82 -13.81 13.98
C ASN A 436 -12.66 -12.52 13.14
N MET A 437 -13.72 -12.06 12.47
CA MET A 437 -13.69 -10.80 11.70
C MET A 437 -13.43 -9.60 12.62
N VAL A 438 -12.44 -8.78 12.27
CA VAL A 438 -12.01 -7.55 12.97
C VAL A 438 -12.29 -6.31 12.11
N GLU A 439 -12.09 -6.41 10.79
CA GLU A 439 -12.28 -5.32 9.83
C GLU A 439 -13.15 -5.79 8.66
N LEU A 440 -14.35 -5.23 8.55
CA LEU A 440 -15.31 -5.52 7.48
C LEU A 440 -15.63 -4.25 6.70
N ASN A 441 -15.13 -4.17 5.46
CA ASN A 441 -15.38 -3.05 4.56
C ASN A 441 -16.29 -3.47 3.41
N LEU A 442 -17.46 -2.84 3.36
CA LEU A 442 -18.56 -3.06 2.42
C LEU A 442 -19.00 -1.74 1.75
N GLY A 443 -18.17 -0.69 1.81
CA GLY A 443 -18.50 0.63 1.29
C GLY A 443 -18.74 0.65 -0.23
N THR A 444 -19.50 1.62 -0.74
CA THR A 444 -19.79 1.78 -2.18
C THR A 444 -20.36 0.49 -2.79
N ASN A 445 -21.53 0.09 -2.30
CA ASN A 445 -22.26 -1.13 -2.70
C ASN A 445 -23.77 -0.85 -2.80
N GLN A 446 -24.60 -1.89 -2.95
CA GLN A 446 -26.05 -1.77 -3.14
C GLN A 446 -26.84 -2.40 -1.97
N LEU A 447 -26.26 -2.46 -0.77
CA LEU A 447 -26.84 -3.14 0.39
C LEU A 447 -28.09 -2.40 0.88
N ILE A 448 -29.23 -3.10 0.90
CA ILE A 448 -30.53 -2.54 1.34
C ILE A 448 -30.75 -2.75 2.86
N LYS A 449 -30.15 -3.80 3.43
CA LYS A 449 -30.24 -4.16 4.86
C LYS A 449 -29.00 -4.94 5.33
N ILE A 450 -28.75 -4.89 6.63
CA ILE A 450 -27.82 -5.78 7.36
C ILE A 450 -28.68 -6.83 8.10
N PRO A 451 -28.31 -8.13 8.09
CA PRO A 451 -29.02 -9.16 8.85
C PRO A 451 -28.70 -9.08 10.35
N ASP A 452 -29.64 -9.52 11.20
CA ASP A 452 -29.46 -9.47 12.66
C ASP A 452 -28.30 -10.34 13.17
N ASP A 453 -27.90 -11.36 12.40
CA ASP A 453 -26.75 -12.24 12.66
C ASP A 453 -25.39 -11.52 12.70
N ILE A 454 -25.33 -10.23 12.36
CA ILE A 454 -24.16 -9.38 12.59
C ILE A 454 -23.70 -9.42 14.07
N GLN A 455 -24.62 -9.68 15.01
CA GLN A 455 -24.35 -9.81 16.45
C GLN A 455 -23.29 -10.85 16.85
N TYR A 456 -23.01 -11.85 16.00
CA TYR A 456 -22.03 -12.90 16.30
C TYR A 456 -20.58 -12.47 16.00
N LEU A 457 -20.35 -11.37 15.29
CA LEU A 457 -19.02 -10.85 14.95
C LEU A 457 -18.41 -10.07 16.14
N GLN A 458 -18.33 -10.70 17.31
CA GLN A 458 -17.94 -10.07 18.58
C GLN A 458 -16.48 -9.56 18.62
N ASN A 459 -15.69 -9.85 17.59
CA ASN A 459 -14.32 -9.36 17.39
C ASN A 459 -14.22 -8.11 16.50
N LEU A 460 -15.32 -7.63 15.92
CA LEU A 460 -15.32 -6.54 14.95
C LEU A 460 -14.96 -5.19 15.59
N GLU A 461 -13.84 -4.59 15.18
CA GLU A 461 -13.39 -3.25 15.59
C GLU A 461 -13.74 -2.19 14.53
N ILE A 462 -13.82 -2.56 13.25
CA ILE A 462 -14.08 -1.64 12.12
C ILE A 462 -15.19 -2.20 11.23
N LEU A 463 -16.26 -1.42 11.06
CA LEU A 463 -17.35 -1.69 10.12
C LEU A 463 -17.57 -0.48 9.21
N ILE A 464 -17.30 -0.65 7.92
CA ILE A 464 -17.47 0.37 6.89
C ILE A 464 -18.61 -0.04 5.97
N LEU A 465 -19.66 0.77 5.95
CA LEU A 465 -20.92 0.57 5.22
C LEU A 465 -21.35 1.82 4.43
N SER A 466 -20.44 2.78 4.25
CA SER A 466 -20.66 4.02 3.51
C SER A 466 -21.10 3.80 2.06
N ASN A 467 -21.79 4.78 1.46
CA ASN A 467 -22.31 4.75 0.09
C ASN A 467 -23.07 3.43 -0.22
N ASN A 468 -24.24 3.29 0.39
CA ASN A 468 -25.10 2.11 0.27
C ASN A 468 -26.59 2.52 0.29
N LEU A 469 -27.49 1.53 0.33
CA LEU A 469 -28.95 1.75 0.27
C LEU A 469 -29.66 1.47 1.61
N LEU A 470 -28.92 1.47 2.72
CA LEU A 470 -29.43 1.11 4.04
C LEU A 470 -30.44 2.15 4.54
N LYS A 471 -31.63 1.68 4.92
CA LYS A 471 -32.67 2.54 5.55
C LYS A 471 -32.62 2.57 7.06
N ARG A 472 -32.13 1.48 7.67
CA ARG A 472 -32.12 1.24 9.12
C ARG A 472 -30.98 0.28 9.46
N ILE A 473 -30.44 0.40 10.66
CA ILE A 473 -29.45 -0.51 11.23
C ILE A 473 -30.16 -1.42 12.24
N PRO A 474 -29.91 -2.75 12.24
CA PRO A 474 -30.54 -3.66 13.19
C PRO A 474 -30.13 -3.34 14.63
N ALA A 475 -31.05 -3.49 15.59
CA ALA A 475 -30.77 -3.30 17.01
C ALA A 475 -29.66 -4.24 17.52
N SER A 476 -29.49 -5.40 16.87
CA SER A 476 -28.44 -6.38 17.18
C SER A 476 -27.01 -5.86 16.98
N ILE A 477 -26.82 -4.70 16.31
CA ILE A 477 -25.54 -4.01 16.20
C ILE A 477 -24.91 -3.73 17.57
N GLY A 478 -25.73 -3.46 18.61
CA GLY A 478 -25.26 -3.19 19.98
C GLY A 478 -24.55 -4.37 20.67
N SER A 479 -24.55 -5.56 20.06
CA SER A 479 -23.74 -6.71 20.50
C SER A 479 -22.25 -6.58 20.13
N LEU A 480 -21.89 -5.72 19.17
CA LEU A 480 -20.52 -5.51 18.68
C LEU A 480 -19.69 -4.65 19.66
N ARG A 481 -19.52 -5.10 20.90
CA ARG A 481 -18.99 -4.27 22.00
C ARG A 481 -17.57 -3.70 21.76
N LYS A 482 -16.76 -4.36 20.93
CA LYS A 482 -15.43 -3.90 20.52
C LYS A 482 -15.43 -2.88 19.38
N LEU A 483 -16.58 -2.53 18.78
CA LEU A 483 -16.62 -1.71 17.57
C LEU A 483 -16.12 -0.29 17.87
N ARG A 484 -15.11 0.16 17.13
CA ARG A 484 -14.36 1.41 17.32
C ARG A 484 -14.62 2.41 16.20
N VAL A 485 -14.85 1.91 14.99
CA VAL A 485 -15.25 2.70 13.82
C VAL A 485 -16.52 2.11 13.24
N LEU A 486 -17.57 2.92 13.19
CA LEU A 486 -18.79 2.65 12.44
C LEU A 486 -19.00 3.77 11.42
N ASP A 487 -18.79 3.43 10.15
CA ASP A 487 -19.02 4.33 9.03
C ASP A 487 -20.28 3.93 8.27
N LEU A 488 -21.22 4.88 8.16
CA LEU A 488 -22.55 4.79 7.59
C LEU A 488 -22.85 6.00 6.68
N GLU A 489 -21.82 6.72 6.20
CA GLU A 489 -21.93 7.87 5.28
C GLU A 489 -22.70 7.53 3.98
N GLU A 490 -23.30 8.51 3.30
CA GLU A 490 -23.99 8.34 2.01
C GLU A 490 -25.00 7.17 1.99
N ASN A 491 -25.90 7.12 2.97
CA ASN A 491 -26.94 6.10 3.08
C ASN A 491 -28.35 6.73 3.15
N LYS A 492 -29.37 5.96 3.51
CA LYS A 492 -30.78 6.39 3.56
C LYS A 492 -31.37 6.22 4.96
N ILE A 493 -30.52 6.34 6.00
CA ILE A 493 -30.86 5.98 7.37
C ILE A 493 -31.86 7.00 7.95
N GLU A 494 -33.05 6.52 8.32
CA GLU A 494 -34.14 7.33 8.90
C GLU A 494 -33.87 7.65 10.39
N SER A 495 -33.28 6.71 11.11
CA SER A 495 -32.98 6.76 12.55
C SER A 495 -31.99 5.65 12.97
N LEU A 496 -31.31 5.85 14.11
CA LEU A 496 -30.48 4.84 14.76
C LEU A 496 -31.28 4.02 15.80
N PRO A 497 -30.92 2.75 16.06
CA PRO A 497 -31.41 2.00 17.21
C PRO A 497 -30.87 2.58 18.53
N ASN A 498 -31.57 2.40 19.65
CA ASN A 498 -31.11 2.83 20.98
C ASN A 498 -29.89 2.01 21.44
N GLU A 499 -29.82 0.77 20.97
CA GLU A 499 -28.78 -0.22 21.21
C GLU A 499 -27.39 0.24 20.71
N ILE A 500 -27.33 1.31 19.90
CA ILE A 500 -26.07 1.99 19.56
C ILE A 500 -25.28 2.37 20.82
N GLY A 501 -25.95 2.77 21.90
CA GLY A 501 -25.33 3.12 23.18
C GLY A 501 -24.72 1.96 23.97
N PHE A 502 -24.71 0.74 23.42
CA PHE A 502 -23.95 -0.39 23.97
C PHE A 502 -22.53 -0.49 23.40
N LEU A 503 -22.22 0.25 22.33
CA LEU A 503 -20.91 0.30 21.66
C LEU A 503 -19.91 1.19 22.43
N ARG A 504 -19.59 0.83 23.68
CA ARG A 504 -18.80 1.68 24.58
C ARG A 504 -17.38 1.97 24.10
N ASP A 505 -16.82 1.12 23.25
CA ASP A 505 -15.48 1.31 22.65
C ASP A 505 -15.51 2.10 21.34
N LEU A 506 -16.67 2.62 20.92
CA LEU A 506 -16.83 3.37 19.66
C LEU A 506 -16.12 4.72 19.73
N GLN A 507 -15.12 4.90 18.88
CA GLN A 507 -14.28 6.09 18.79
C GLN A 507 -14.70 7.02 17.66
N LYS A 508 -15.28 6.47 16.58
CA LYS A 508 -15.78 7.20 15.42
C LYS A 508 -17.16 6.69 14.98
N LEU A 509 -18.10 7.62 14.82
CA LEU A 509 -19.41 7.37 14.22
C LEU A 509 -19.62 8.38 13.08
N ILE A 510 -19.74 7.87 11.85
CA ILE A 510 -19.90 8.68 10.64
C ILE A 510 -21.27 8.36 10.04
N LEU A 511 -22.11 9.37 9.89
CA LEU A 511 -23.51 9.30 9.45
C LEU A 511 -23.83 10.44 8.47
N GLN A 512 -22.82 11.03 7.84
CA GLN A 512 -22.97 12.14 6.90
C GLN A 512 -23.84 11.73 5.69
N SER A 513 -24.52 12.71 5.08
CA SER A 513 -25.33 12.52 3.86
C SER A 513 -26.37 11.41 4.00
N ASN A 514 -27.26 11.54 5.00
CA ASN A 514 -28.28 10.56 5.37
C ASN A 514 -29.66 11.23 5.59
N GLN A 515 -30.62 10.53 6.19
CA GLN A 515 -31.99 11.02 6.40
C GLN A 515 -32.38 11.11 7.87
N VAL A 516 -31.39 11.15 8.78
CA VAL A 516 -31.58 11.07 10.23
C VAL A 516 -32.29 12.33 10.74
N THR A 517 -33.37 12.13 11.49
CA THR A 517 -34.23 13.22 12.01
C THR A 517 -33.93 13.61 13.46
N SER A 518 -33.33 12.68 14.23
CA SER A 518 -32.86 12.87 15.60
C SER A 518 -31.87 11.75 15.97
N LEU A 519 -30.97 12.01 16.92
CA LEU A 519 -30.11 10.98 17.51
C LEU A 519 -30.77 10.41 18.79
N PRO A 520 -30.64 9.11 19.07
CA PRO A 520 -31.17 8.52 20.29
C PRO A 520 -30.40 9.04 21.51
N ARG A 521 -31.10 9.25 22.63
CA ARG A 521 -30.53 9.64 23.94
C ARG A 521 -29.38 8.75 24.40
N ALA A 522 -29.42 7.47 24.01
CA ALA A 522 -28.38 6.49 24.26
C ALA A 522 -27.00 6.82 23.64
N ILE A 523 -26.91 7.84 22.75
CA ILE A 523 -25.64 8.35 22.24
C ILE A 523 -24.69 8.76 23.37
N GLY A 524 -25.20 9.31 24.48
CA GLY A 524 -24.39 9.72 25.64
C GLY A 524 -23.66 8.59 26.37
N HIS A 525 -23.99 7.33 26.09
CA HIS A 525 -23.27 6.17 26.63
C HIS A 525 -21.96 5.85 25.87
N LEU A 526 -21.69 6.52 24.74
CA LEU A 526 -20.50 6.31 23.91
C LEU A 526 -19.29 7.07 24.46
N LEU A 527 -18.89 6.78 25.71
CA LEU A 527 -17.90 7.58 26.45
C LEU A 527 -16.53 7.70 25.76
N ASN A 528 -16.17 6.77 24.87
CA ASN A 528 -14.92 6.79 24.10
C ASN A 528 -15.04 7.51 22.73
N LEU A 529 -16.18 8.11 22.40
CA LEU A 529 -16.43 8.72 21.09
C LEU A 529 -15.64 10.02 20.92
N THR A 530 -14.70 10.01 19.97
CA THR A 530 -13.83 11.15 19.63
C THR A 530 -14.33 11.96 18.44
N HIS A 531 -15.03 11.31 17.51
CA HIS A 531 -15.52 11.91 16.27
C HIS A 531 -16.95 11.48 15.98
N LEU A 532 -17.84 12.46 15.82
CA LEU A 532 -19.22 12.28 15.40
C LEU A 532 -19.48 13.17 14.18
N SER A 533 -19.73 12.56 13.01
CA SER A 533 -20.27 13.28 11.85
C SER A 533 -21.72 12.88 11.61
N VAL A 534 -22.59 13.87 11.60
CA VAL A 534 -24.03 13.80 11.30
C VAL A 534 -24.45 14.99 10.42
N GLY A 535 -23.50 15.52 9.62
CA GLY A 535 -23.76 16.57 8.64
C GLY A 535 -24.66 16.09 7.49
N GLU A 536 -25.24 17.00 6.72
CA GLU A 536 -26.11 16.69 5.57
C GLU A 536 -27.25 15.70 5.93
N ASN A 537 -28.04 16.07 6.95
CA ASN A 537 -29.13 15.26 7.49
C ASN A 537 -30.38 16.13 7.77
N ASN A 538 -31.42 15.52 8.35
CA ASN A 538 -32.69 16.18 8.66
C ASN A 538 -32.85 16.49 10.17
N LEU A 539 -31.75 16.64 10.92
CA LEU A 539 -31.79 16.76 12.39
C LEU A 539 -32.59 17.97 12.85
N ASN A 540 -33.55 17.72 13.74
CA ASN A 540 -34.39 18.76 14.35
C ASN A 540 -33.76 19.30 15.66
N TYR A 541 -33.00 18.45 16.36
CA TYR A 541 -32.30 18.74 17.61
C TYR A 541 -31.20 17.70 17.84
N LEU A 542 -30.24 18.03 18.70
CA LEU A 542 -29.31 17.06 19.32
C LEU A 542 -29.81 16.76 20.75
N PRO A 543 -29.67 15.51 21.24
CA PRO A 543 -30.05 15.16 22.61
C PRO A 543 -29.19 15.88 23.65
N GLU A 544 -29.75 16.19 24.82
CA GLU A 544 -29.04 16.78 25.97
C GLU A 544 -27.91 15.85 26.45
N GLU A 545 -28.12 14.54 26.32
CA GLU A 545 -27.14 13.48 26.61
C GLU A 545 -25.88 13.52 25.72
N ILE A 546 -25.78 14.43 24.73
CA ILE A 546 -24.52 14.67 24.01
C ILE A 546 -23.41 15.21 24.95
N GLY A 547 -23.79 15.91 26.04
CA GLY A 547 -22.84 16.51 26.97
C GLY A 547 -22.05 15.53 27.84
N THR A 548 -22.41 14.25 27.87
CA THR A 548 -21.63 13.20 28.58
C THR A 548 -20.50 12.63 27.73
N LEU A 549 -20.32 13.11 26.50
CA LEU A 549 -19.23 12.72 25.61
C LEU A 549 -17.96 13.53 25.92
N GLU A 550 -17.35 13.26 27.07
CA GLU A 550 -16.16 13.95 27.56
C GLU A 550 -14.98 13.88 26.56
N ASN A 551 -14.84 12.76 25.84
CA ASN A 551 -13.77 12.53 24.85
C ASN A 551 -14.06 13.06 23.44
N LEU A 552 -15.20 13.73 23.20
CA LEU A 552 -15.58 14.21 21.87
C LEU A 552 -14.72 15.41 21.47
N ASP A 553 -13.85 15.22 20.48
CA ASP A 553 -12.97 16.24 19.89
C ASP A 553 -13.62 16.91 18.67
N SER A 554 -14.33 16.14 17.85
CA SER A 554 -14.81 16.55 16.53
C SER A 554 -16.31 16.27 16.37
N LEU A 555 -17.13 17.32 16.16
CA LEU A 555 -18.57 17.23 15.96
C LEU A 555 -19.04 17.95 14.69
N TYR A 556 -19.40 17.20 13.65
CA TYR A 556 -19.93 17.75 12.40
C TYR A 556 -21.45 17.62 12.35
N VAL A 557 -22.16 18.74 12.31
CA VAL A 557 -23.63 18.85 12.29
C VAL A 557 -24.12 19.78 11.17
N ASN A 558 -23.24 20.14 10.23
CA ASN A 558 -23.51 21.05 9.12
C ASN A 558 -24.66 20.58 8.21
N ASP A 559 -25.23 21.50 7.43
CA ASP A 559 -26.25 21.22 6.42
C ASP A 559 -27.52 20.54 6.96
N ASN A 560 -27.80 20.69 8.26
CA ASN A 560 -29.04 20.24 8.89
C ASN A 560 -30.07 21.37 8.91
N ALA A 561 -30.89 21.45 7.84
CA ALA A 561 -31.82 22.56 7.59
C ALA A 561 -32.91 22.76 8.67
N ASN A 562 -33.18 21.75 9.51
CA ASN A 562 -34.16 21.82 10.62
C ASN A 562 -33.50 22.13 11.99
N LEU A 563 -32.17 22.27 12.07
CA LEU A 563 -31.44 22.37 13.34
C LEU A 563 -31.47 23.81 13.88
N HIS A 564 -32.59 24.17 14.50
CA HIS A 564 -32.81 25.51 15.08
C HIS A 564 -32.13 25.72 16.43
N ASN A 565 -31.77 24.65 17.14
CA ASN A 565 -31.25 24.71 18.51
C ASN A 565 -30.08 23.74 18.71
N LEU A 566 -29.15 24.12 19.57
CA LEU A 566 -28.12 23.25 20.14
C LEU A 566 -28.37 23.13 21.66
N PRO A 567 -28.23 21.95 22.28
CA PRO A 567 -28.35 21.78 23.73
C PRO A 567 -27.23 22.53 24.47
N PHE A 568 -27.51 23.03 25.67
CA PHE A 568 -26.51 23.74 26.48
C PHE A 568 -25.40 22.79 26.96
N GLU A 569 -25.71 21.51 27.02
CA GLU A 569 -24.91 20.41 27.51
C GLU A 569 -23.67 20.17 26.61
N LEU A 570 -23.65 20.65 25.36
CA LEU A 570 -22.43 20.74 24.54
C LEU A 570 -21.32 21.58 25.18
N ALA A 571 -21.66 22.46 26.14
CA ALA A 571 -20.68 23.15 26.97
C ALA A 571 -19.81 22.20 27.82
N LEU A 572 -20.31 21.00 28.12
CA LEU A 572 -19.69 20.00 28.99
C LEU A 572 -18.69 19.09 28.24
N CYS A 573 -18.73 19.06 26.90
CA CYS A 573 -17.72 18.39 26.07
C CYS A 573 -16.39 19.15 26.14
N THR A 574 -15.61 18.93 27.19
CA THR A 574 -14.39 19.71 27.49
C THR A 574 -13.30 19.59 26.44
N ASN A 575 -13.24 18.48 25.71
CA ASN A 575 -12.24 18.24 24.66
C ASN A 575 -12.68 18.69 23.25
N LEU A 576 -13.90 19.25 23.09
CA LEU A 576 -14.46 19.60 21.78
C LEU A 576 -13.67 20.74 21.12
N SER A 577 -12.84 20.39 20.13
CA SER A 577 -11.92 21.30 19.44
C SER A 577 -12.46 21.75 18.08
N ILE A 578 -13.19 20.86 17.38
CA ILE A 578 -13.73 21.09 16.04
C ILE A 578 -15.25 20.91 16.07
N MET A 579 -15.97 21.91 15.55
CA MET A 579 -17.42 21.83 15.33
C MET A 579 -17.79 22.31 13.93
N GLY A 580 -18.47 21.48 13.13
CA GLY A 580 -19.03 21.88 11.85
C GLY A 580 -20.49 22.30 12.02
N ILE A 581 -20.79 23.60 11.94
CA ILE A 581 -22.14 24.17 12.14
C ILE A 581 -22.69 24.94 10.92
N GLU A 582 -22.00 24.82 9.78
CA GLU A 582 -22.34 25.54 8.55
C GLU A 582 -23.72 25.15 8.01
N ASN A 583 -24.43 26.08 7.36
CA ASN A 583 -25.76 25.90 6.79
C ASN A 583 -26.88 25.43 7.76
N CYS A 584 -26.67 25.49 9.08
CA CYS A 584 -27.70 25.26 10.09
C CYS A 584 -28.40 26.58 10.49
N PRO A 585 -29.74 26.61 10.65
CA PRO A 585 -30.46 27.86 10.87
C PRO A 585 -30.28 28.46 12.28
N LEU A 586 -29.99 27.63 13.30
CA LEU A 586 -29.56 28.01 14.67
C LEU A 586 -30.29 29.22 15.30
N SER A 587 -31.58 29.38 15.03
CA SER A 587 -32.30 30.66 15.16
C SER A 587 -32.53 31.19 16.57
N LYS A 588 -32.09 30.47 17.62
CA LYS A 588 -32.00 31.00 19.00
C LYS A 588 -30.62 31.54 19.39
N ILE A 589 -29.60 31.31 18.58
CA ILE A 589 -28.24 31.83 18.80
C ILE A 589 -28.09 33.11 17.96
N PRO A 590 -27.60 34.23 18.54
CA PRO A 590 -27.38 35.46 17.77
C PRO A 590 -26.50 35.22 16.54
N ALA A 591 -26.90 35.74 15.39
CA ALA A 591 -26.20 35.51 14.12
C ALA A 591 -24.73 35.94 14.15
N GLU A 592 -24.39 36.98 14.92
CA GLU A 592 -23.02 37.44 15.19
C GLU A 592 -22.15 36.37 15.87
N ILE A 593 -22.74 35.58 16.77
CA ILE A 593 -22.07 34.50 17.51
C ILE A 593 -21.90 33.27 16.62
N VAL A 594 -22.91 32.95 15.79
CA VAL A 594 -22.80 31.89 14.77
C VAL A 594 -21.74 32.24 13.73
N ALA A 595 -21.68 33.50 13.28
CA ALA A 595 -20.65 34.01 12.37
C ALA A 595 -19.24 34.08 13.01
N GLY A 596 -19.15 34.23 14.33
CA GLY A 596 -17.92 34.05 15.10
C GLY A 596 -17.43 32.59 15.15
N GLY A 597 -18.26 31.63 14.75
CA GLY A 597 -17.91 30.23 14.61
C GLY A 597 -17.95 29.41 15.91
N PRO A 598 -17.44 28.17 15.87
CA PRO A 598 -17.58 27.16 16.93
C PRO A 598 -17.28 27.65 18.35
N SER A 599 -16.15 28.31 18.55
CA SER A 599 -15.70 28.75 19.87
C SER A 599 -16.64 29.77 20.50
N PHE A 600 -17.19 30.69 19.70
CA PHE A 600 -18.18 31.68 20.15
C PHE A 600 -19.53 31.01 20.48
N VAL A 601 -19.96 30.02 19.68
CA VAL A 601 -21.16 29.23 19.96
C VAL A 601 -21.03 28.44 21.27
N ILE A 602 -19.91 27.75 21.48
CA ILE A 602 -19.64 27.01 22.73
C ILE A 602 -19.57 27.98 23.94
N GLN A 603 -18.96 29.15 23.79
CA GLN A 603 -18.92 30.17 24.85
C GLN A 603 -20.31 30.76 25.16
N PHE A 604 -21.17 30.95 24.14
CA PHE A 604 -22.55 31.39 24.34
C PHE A 604 -23.38 30.33 25.09
N LEU A 605 -23.24 29.05 24.73
CA LEU A 605 -23.90 27.94 25.44
C LEU A 605 -23.41 27.88 26.91
N LYS A 606 -22.11 28.04 27.17
CA LYS A 606 -21.55 28.18 28.53
C LYS A 606 -22.12 29.37 29.31
N MET A 607 -22.34 30.52 28.66
CA MET A 607 -22.87 31.72 29.32
C MET A 607 -24.39 31.73 29.50
N GLN A 608 -25.17 30.95 28.74
CA GLN A 608 -26.64 30.93 28.83
C GLN A 608 -27.22 29.65 29.47
N GLY A 609 -26.45 28.56 29.50
CA GLY A 609 -26.84 27.33 30.19
C GLY A 609 -26.88 27.49 31.72
N PRO A 610 -27.49 26.53 32.43
CA PRO A 610 -27.56 26.54 33.90
C PRO A 610 -26.19 26.35 34.58
N TYR A 611 -25.19 25.87 33.83
CA TYR A 611 -23.85 25.49 34.30
C TYR A 611 -22.89 26.66 34.59
N ARG A 612 -23.40 27.86 34.91
CA ARG A 612 -22.61 29.09 35.16
C ARG A 612 -21.65 29.04 36.37
N SER A 613 -21.58 27.93 37.09
CA SER A 613 -20.88 27.80 38.38
C SER A 613 -20.22 26.43 38.57
N MET A 614 -19.71 25.83 37.49
CA MET A 614 -18.85 24.64 37.48
C MET A 614 -17.51 24.99 36.81
#